data_AF-A0A2T5VCB1-F1
#
_entry.id   AF-A0A2T5VCB1-F1
#
_cell.length_a   1.000
_cell.length_b   1.000
_cell.length_c   1.000
_cell.angle_alpha   90.00
_cell.angle_beta   90.00
_cell.angle_gamma   90.00
#
_symmetry.space_group_name_H-M   'P 1'
#
loop_
_entity.id
_entity.type
_entity.pdbx_description
1 polymer ?
#
loop_
_entity_poly.entity_id
_entity_poly.type
_entity_poly.pdbx_seq_one_letter_code
_entity_poly.pdbx_strand_id
1 'polypeptide(L)' 'MSERLEKLVEDLKRRLDVDPAAEVIGDLVAREGARARFIGGTYELRLSGVAGTCTAGGSGLLQSWCRNAERRIERGRA' A
#
# COMPACT_ATOMS: atom_id res chain seq x y z
N MET A 1 -13.15 10.61 -4.92
CA MET A 1 -12.22 9.47 -4.93
C MET A 1 -11.03 9.68 -4.00
N SER A 2 -10.55 10.92 -3.82
CA SER A 2 -9.39 11.26 -2.99
C SER A 2 -9.55 10.97 -1.49
N GLU A 3 -10.72 11.24 -0.89
CA GLU A 3 -10.91 11.07 0.58
C GLU A 3 -10.72 9.61 1.07
N ARG A 4 -11.22 8.60 0.34
CA ARG A 4 -11.01 7.19 0.72
C ARG A 4 -9.55 6.79 0.64
N LEU A 5 -8.84 7.25 -0.39
CA LEU A 5 -7.42 6.95 -0.58
C LEU A 5 -6.57 7.62 0.50
N GLU A 6 -6.91 8.85 0.89
CA GLU A 6 -6.27 9.57 2.00
C GLU A 6 -6.45 8.83 3.33
N LYS A 7 -7.68 8.42 3.67
CA LYS A 7 -7.96 7.63 4.88
C LYS A 7 -7.18 6.32 4.91
N LEU A 8 -7.07 5.65 3.77
CA LEU A 8 -6.33 4.39 3.63
C LEU A 8 -4.81 4.60 3.81
N VAL A 9 -4.25 5.69 3.29
CA VAL A 9 -2.83 6.03 3.50
C VAL A 9 -2.54 6.28 4.97
N GLU A 10 -3.38 7.07 5.65
CA GLU A 10 -3.21 7.38 7.07
C GLU A 10 -3.36 6.13 7.96
N ASP A 11 -4.35 5.28 7.68
CA ASP A 11 -4.49 3.99 8.38
C ASP A 11 -3.24 3.11 8.21
N LEU A 12 -2.75 2.97 6.98
CA LEU A 12 -1.58 2.14 6.70
C LEU A 12 -0.30 2.64 7.35
N LYS A 13 -0.09 3.96 7.40
CA LYS A 13 1.05 4.54 8.12
C LYS A 13 1.00 4.20 9.60
N ARG A 14 -0.16 4.38 10.25
CA ARG A 14 -0.33 4.03 11.66
C ARG A 14 -0.07 2.55 11.92
N ARG A 15 -0.57 1.67 11.04
CA ARG A 15 -0.42 0.22 11.19
C ARG A 15 1.00 -0.25 10.94
N LEU A 16 1.75 0.40 10.06
CA LEU A 16 3.14 0.06 9.77
C LEU A 16 4.07 0.13 10.98
N ASP A 17 3.75 0.96 11.96
CA ASP A 17 4.55 1.13 13.18
C ASP A 17 4.21 0.09 14.27
N VAL A 18 3.11 -0.64 14.12
CA VAL A 18 2.53 -1.48 15.19
C VAL A 18 2.36 -2.94 14.75
N ASP A 19 1.85 -3.15 13.53
CA ASP A 19 1.46 -4.45 13.01
C ASP A 19 2.56 -5.06 12.13
N PRO A 20 2.76 -6.38 12.17
CA PRO A 20 3.58 -7.07 11.19
C PRO A 20 3.09 -6.82 9.76
N ALA A 21 4.00 -6.47 8.83
CA ALA A 21 3.63 -6.15 7.45
C ALA A 21 2.86 -7.27 6.73
N ALA A 22 3.10 -8.53 7.10
CA ALA A 22 2.38 -9.66 6.54
C ALA A 22 0.88 -9.64 6.90
N GLU A 23 0.54 -9.27 8.13
CA GLU A 23 -0.84 -9.15 8.61
C GLU A 23 -1.55 -7.98 7.93
N VAL A 24 -0.88 -6.84 7.84
CA VAL A 24 -1.40 -5.66 7.14
C VAL A 24 -1.70 -5.99 5.67
N ILE A 25 -0.76 -6.64 4.96
CA ILE A 25 -0.96 -7.05 3.56
C ILE A 25 -2.12 -8.06 3.46
N GLY A 26 -2.21 -9.02 4.38
CA GLY A 26 -3.30 -9.99 4.44
C GLY A 26 -4.68 -9.31 4.56
N ASP A 27 -4.80 -8.35 5.46
CA ASP A 27 -6.04 -7.57 5.64
C ASP A 27 -6.39 -6.74 4.40
N LEU A 28 -5.40 -6.09 3.78
CA LEU A 28 -5.62 -5.34 2.54
C LEU A 28 -6.15 -6.23 1.42
N VAL A 29 -5.62 -7.45 1.28
CA VAL A 29 -6.10 -8.40 0.28
C VAL A 29 -7.52 -8.88 0.62
N ALA A 30 -7.77 -9.23 1.88
CA ALA A 30 -9.05 -9.79 2.30
C ALA A 30 -10.20 -8.78 2.30
N ARG A 31 -9.94 -7.50 2.67
CA ARG A 31 -10.99 -6.51 2.97
C ARG A 31 -11.03 -5.34 1.99
N GLU A 32 -9.87 -4.91 1.51
CA GLU A 32 -9.76 -3.74 0.63
C GLU A 32 -9.63 -4.09 -0.85
N GLY A 33 -9.63 -5.39 -1.19
CA GLY A 33 -9.51 -5.87 -2.57
C GLY A 33 -8.12 -5.65 -3.17
N ALA A 34 -7.09 -5.60 -2.33
CA ALA A 34 -5.72 -5.51 -2.80
C ALA A 34 -5.28 -6.80 -3.53
N ARG A 35 -4.31 -6.66 -4.42
CA ARG A 35 -3.61 -7.79 -5.04
C ARG A 35 -2.15 -7.73 -4.65
N ALA A 36 -1.69 -8.73 -3.90
CA ALA A 36 -0.29 -8.88 -3.51
C ALA A 36 0.31 -10.12 -4.21
N ARG A 37 1.53 -10.00 -4.73
CA ARG A 37 2.26 -11.10 -5.38
C ARG A 37 3.77 -10.94 -5.23
N PHE A 38 4.48 -12.07 -5.29
CA PHE A 38 5.94 -12.11 -5.33
C PHE A 38 6.38 -12.70 -6.67
N ILE A 39 7.09 -11.92 -7.49
CA ILE A 39 7.50 -12.32 -8.84
C ILE A 39 8.95 -11.90 -9.05
N GLY A 40 9.80 -12.84 -9.47
CA GLY A 40 11.19 -12.55 -9.84
C GLY A 40 12.00 -11.85 -8.75
N GLY A 41 11.78 -12.20 -7.48
CA GLY A 41 12.48 -11.57 -6.35
C GLY A 41 11.87 -10.25 -5.86
N THR A 42 10.77 -9.79 -6.45
CA THR A 42 10.13 -8.51 -6.13
C THR A 42 8.71 -8.72 -5.62
N TYR A 43 8.40 -8.08 -4.49
CA TYR A 43 7.03 -7.96 -4.00
C TYR A 43 6.30 -6.84 -4.77
N GLU A 44 5.08 -7.11 -5.19
CA GLU A 44 4.17 -6.14 -5.82
C GLU A 44 2.84 -6.12 -5.07
N LEU A 45 2.33 -4.91 -4.80
CA LEU A 45 1.03 -4.66 -4.19
C LEU A 45 0.26 -3.67 -5.08
N ARG A 46 -0.96 -4.05 -5.49
CA ARG A 46 -1.89 -3.16 -6.19
C ARG A 46 -3.16 -2.97 -5.38
N LEU A 47 -3.52 -1.72 -5.13
CA LEU A 47 -4.73 -1.36 -4.38
C LEU A 47 -5.19 0.04 -4.80
N SER A 48 -6.50 0.23 -4.98
CA SER A 48 -7.11 1.53 -5.33
C SER A 48 -6.48 2.23 -6.55
N GLY A 49 -6.04 1.45 -7.54
CA GLY A 49 -5.38 1.97 -8.75
C GLY A 49 -3.94 2.45 -8.55
N VAL A 50 -3.34 2.18 -7.37
CA VAL A 50 -1.95 2.47 -7.03
C VAL A 50 -1.18 1.17 -6.93
N ALA A 51 0.02 1.14 -7.50
CA ALA A 51 0.96 0.03 -7.38
C ALA A 51 2.15 0.43 -6.51
N GLY A 52 2.60 -0.48 -5.65
CA GLY A 52 3.84 -0.40 -4.91
C GLY A 52 4.68 -1.65 -5.17
N THR A 53 6.00 -1.50 -5.21
CA THR A 53 6.94 -2.62 -5.37
C THR A 53 8.12 -2.48 -4.42
N CYS A 54 8.64 -3.60 -3.93
CA CYS A 54 9.86 -3.62 -3.13
C CYS A 54 10.53 -5.00 -3.18
N THR A 55 11.86 -5.04 -3.11
CA THR A 55 12.64 -6.28 -2.95
C THR A 55 12.97 -6.57 -1.48
N ALA A 56 12.90 -5.56 -0.61
CA ALA A 56 13.31 -5.63 0.79
C ALA A 56 12.22 -6.16 1.76
N GLY A 57 11.14 -6.75 1.24
CA GLY A 57 10.07 -7.35 2.05
C GLY A 57 8.81 -6.47 2.22
N GLY A 58 7.91 -6.94 3.08
CA GLY A 58 6.55 -6.39 3.22
C GLY A 58 6.48 -4.94 3.72
N SER A 59 7.32 -4.55 4.68
CA SER A 59 7.32 -3.17 5.19
C SER A 59 7.76 -2.17 4.12
N GLY A 60 8.82 -2.51 3.37
CA GLY A 60 9.26 -1.70 2.23
C GLY A 60 8.24 -1.64 1.10
N LEU A 61 7.48 -2.73 0.88
CA LEU A 61 6.38 -2.78 -0.08
C LEU A 61 5.25 -1.80 0.29
N LEU A 62 4.81 -1.83 1.55
CA LEU A 62 3.75 -0.94 2.05
C LEU A 62 4.20 0.53 2.01
N GLN A 63 5.43 0.85 2.42
CA GLN A 63 5.99 2.20 2.31
C GLN A 63 6.10 2.68 0.85
N SER A 64 6.45 1.78 -0.07
CA SER A 64 6.47 2.05 -1.52
C SER A 64 5.07 2.38 -2.04
N TRP A 65 4.06 1.62 -1.62
CA TRP A 65 2.67 1.88 -1.98
C TRP A 65 2.16 3.21 -1.41
N CYS A 66 2.38 3.50 -0.12
CA CYS A 66 1.96 4.76 0.51
C CYS A 66 2.53 5.98 -0.22
N ARG A 67 3.83 5.98 -0.52
CA ARG A 67 4.47 7.07 -1.29
C ARG A 67 3.85 7.28 -2.67
N ASN A 68 3.48 6.21 -3.36
CA ASN A 68 2.83 6.30 -4.66
C ASN A 68 1.37 6.78 -4.55
N ALA A 69 0.67 6.41 -3.48
CA ALA A 69 -0.69 6.86 -3.20
C ALA A 69 -0.73 8.37 -2.87
N GLU A 70 0.21 8.85 -2.06
CA GLU A 70 0.38 10.28 -1.74
C GLU A 70 0.61 11.11 -3.01
N ARG A 71 1.55 10.69 -3.86
CA ARG A 71 1.80 11.35 -5.16
C ARG A 71 0.56 11.39 -6.05
N ARG A 72 -0.27 10.35 -6.01
CA ARG A 72 -1.54 10.32 -6.76
C ARG A 72 -2.55 11.31 -6.20
N ILE A 73 -2.64 11.42 -4.87
CA ILE A 73 -3.50 12.40 -4.20
C ILE A 73 -3.06 13.82 -4.57
N GLU A 74 -1.77 14.13 -4.45
CA GLU A 74 -1.19 15.44 -4.81
C GLU A 74 -1.52 15.82 -6.27
N ARG A 75 -1.31 14.89 -7.21
CA ARG A 75 -1.63 15.12 -8.63
C ARG A 75 -3.13 15.30 -8.90
N GLY A 76 -4.00 14.73 -8.08
CA GLY A 76 -5.44 14.90 -8.20
C GLY A 76 -5.97 16.20 -7.59
N ARG A 77 -5.11 16.93 -6.86
CA ARG A 77 -5.42 18.25 -6.26
C ARG A 77 -4.93 19.41 -7.12
N ALA A 78 -3.98 19.17 -8.02
CA ALA A 78 -3.46 20.14 -8.99
C ALA A 78 -4.36 20.23 -10.23
#